data_AF-A0A7R8WJ71-F1
#
_entry.id   AF-A0A7R8WJ71-F1
#
_cell.length_a   1.000
_cell.length_b   1.000
_cell.length_c   1.000
_cell.angle_alpha   90.00
_cell.angle_beta   90.00
_cell.angle_gamma   90.00
#
_symmetry.space_group_name_H-M   'P 1'
#
loop_
_entity.id
_entity.type
_entity.pdbx_description
1 polymer ?
#
loop_
_entity_poly.entity_id
_entity_poly.type
_entity_poly.pdbx_seq_one_letter_code
_entity_poly.pdbx_strand_id
1 'polypeptide(L)'
;GDTTVPHQFHPLTKQWIFNIIDHEAPETMEALTEIEQAKVHNAIQAAIDNANALAECHSFRIQKWRFLPQELSFERGELTPSQKIKREAVDLNYSHLIDAMYNS
;
A
#
# COMPACT_ATOMS: atom_id res chain seq x y z
N GLY A 1 -0.59 -5.75 -24.96
CA GLY A 1 0.75 -6.23 -24.64
C GLY A 1 1.28 -5.31 -23.59
N ASP A 2 1.01 -5.62 -22.33
CA ASP A 2 1.60 -4.92 -21.21
C ASP A 2 2.08 -6.02 -20.27
N THR A 3 3.36 -6.32 -20.36
CA THR A 3 4.01 -7.35 -19.55
C THR A 3 4.65 -6.59 -18.40
N THR A 4 3.83 -6.08 -17.48
CA THR A 4 4.31 -5.53 -16.22
C THR A 4 4.95 -6.68 -15.45
N VAL A 5 6.28 -6.78 -15.56
CA VAL A 5 7.08 -7.56 -14.61
C VAL A 5 6.64 -7.18 -13.20
N PRO A 6 6.29 -8.15 -12.34
CA PRO A 6 5.96 -7.85 -10.95
C PRO A 6 7.06 -6.98 -10.36
N HIS A 7 6.69 -5.80 -9.88
CA HIS A 7 7.65 -4.90 -9.27
C HIS A 7 8.11 -5.56 -7.98
N GLN A 8 9.37 -5.99 -7.98
CA GLN A 8 9.94 -6.69 -6.84
C GLN A 8 10.00 -5.74 -5.65
N PHE A 9 9.77 -6.29 -4.46
CA PHE A 9 9.91 -5.54 -3.24
C PHE A 9 11.32 -4.99 -3.10
N HIS A 10 11.41 -3.71 -2.73
CA HIS A 10 12.66 -3.09 -2.33
C HIS A 10 13.32 -3.91 -1.20
N PRO A 11 14.67 -4.03 -1.12
CA PRO A 11 15.34 -4.86 -0.12
C PRO A 11 14.92 -4.58 1.34
N LEU A 12 14.66 -3.32 1.69
CA LEU A 12 14.15 -2.96 3.01
C LEU A 12 12.74 -3.51 3.28
N THR A 13 11.88 -3.54 2.26
CA THR A 13 10.55 -4.14 2.34
C THR A 13 10.67 -5.64 2.56
N LYS A 14 11.57 -6.32 1.83
CA LYS A 14 11.84 -7.75 2.04
C LYS A 14 12.32 -8.04 3.45
N GLN A 15 13.29 -7.26 3.95
CA GLN A 15 13.77 -7.40 5.33
C GLN A 15 12.65 -7.17 6.36
N TRP A 16 11.79 -6.18 6.13
CA TRP A 16 10.67 -5.89 7.02
C TRP A 16 9.62 -7.01 7.01
N ILE A 17 9.26 -7.54 5.83
CA ILE A 17 8.34 -8.67 5.70
C ILE A 17 8.92 -9.92 6.37
N PHE A 18 10.21 -10.21 6.17
CA PHE A 18 10.90 -11.34 6.81
C PHE A 18 10.70 -11.31 8.34
N ASN A 19 10.87 -10.14 8.96
CA ASN A 19 10.69 -9.97 10.40
C ASN A 19 9.25 -10.17 10.89
N ILE A 20 8.25 -10.12 9.99
CA ILE A 20 6.84 -10.31 10.30
C ILE A 20 6.42 -11.77 10.13
N ILE A 21 6.84 -12.39 9.03
CA ILE A 21 6.38 -13.73 8.67
C ILE A 21 7.29 -14.85 9.20
N ASP A 22 8.50 -14.50 9.67
CA ASP A 22 9.55 -15.40 10.19
C ASP A 22 9.97 -16.48 9.17
N HIS A 23 9.94 -16.10 7.89
CA HIS A 23 10.28 -16.92 6.74
C HIS A 23 10.90 -16.03 5.66
N GLU A 24 11.62 -16.63 4.70
CA GLU A 24 12.14 -15.94 3.53
C GLU A 24 11.08 -15.07 2.88
N ALA A 25 11.34 -13.76 2.82
CA ALA A 25 10.40 -12.79 2.29
C ALA A 25 10.27 -12.97 0.77
N PRO A 26 9.04 -13.10 0.25
CA PRO A 26 8.84 -13.24 -1.18
C PRO A 26 9.29 -11.99 -1.92
N GLU A 27 9.50 -12.14 -3.22
CA GLU A 27 9.88 -11.02 -4.08
C GLU A 27 8.71 -10.08 -4.39
N THR A 28 7.46 -10.53 -4.24
CA THR A 28 6.27 -9.74 -4.62
C THR A 28 5.11 -9.98 -3.65
N MET A 29 4.09 -9.12 -3.72
CA MET A 29 2.88 -9.23 -2.89
C MET A 29 2.08 -10.49 -3.24
N GLU A 30 1.99 -10.84 -4.53
CA GLU A 30 1.22 -11.98 -5.04
C GLU A 30 1.83 -13.33 -4.63
N ALA A 31 3.12 -13.35 -4.30
CA ALA A 31 3.81 -14.53 -3.83
C ALA A 31 3.60 -14.80 -2.33
N LEU A 32 3.00 -13.87 -1.58
CA LEU A 32 2.56 -14.12 -0.21
C LEU A 32 1.28 -14.97 -0.22
N THR A 33 1.24 -16.00 0.63
CA THR A 33 0.01 -16.74 0.93
C THR A 33 -1.03 -15.83 1.61
N GLU A 34 -2.30 -16.22 1.59
CA GLU A 34 -3.38 -15.45 2.24
C GLU A 34 -3.09 -15.19 3.73
N ILE A 35 -2.50 -16.18 4.43
CA ILE A 35 -2.13 -16.06 5.84
C ILE A 35 -1.01 -15.03 6.02
N GLU A 36 0.00 -15.02 5.15
CA GLU A 36 1.10 -14.06 5.21
C GLU A 36 0.65 -12.65 4.86
N GLN A 37 -0.21 -12.50 3.84
CA GLN A 37 -0.83 -11.22 3.51
C GLN A 37 -1.62 -10.68 4.72
N ALA A 38 -2.35 -11.54 5.43
CA ALA A 38 -3.06 -11.16 6.65
C ALA A 38 -2.09 -10.71 7.76
N LYS A 39 -0.95 -11.40 7.96
CA LYS A 39 0.09 -10.97 8.91
C LYS A 39 0.65 -9.59 8.57
N VAL A 40 1.01 -9.37 7.29
CA VAL A 40 1.53 -8.10 6.79
C VAL A 40 0.49 -6.98 6.96
N HIS A 41 -0.76 -7.25 6.60
CA HIS A 41 -1.87 -6.31 6.80
C HIS A 41 -2.04 -5.95 8.28
N ASN A 42 -2.04 -6.94 9.18
CA ASN A 42 -2.17 -6.71 10.62
C ASN A 42 -1.00 -5.93 11.20
N ALA A 43 0.23 -6.16 10.71
CA ALA A 43 1.40 -5.40 11.12
C ALA A 43 1.27 -3.91 10.74
N ILE A 44 0.79 -3.60 9.53
CA ILE A 44 0.53 -2.22 9.10
C ILE A 44 -0.63 -1.62 9.89
N GLN A 45 -1.71 -2.37 10.11
CA GLN A 45 -2.84 -1.90 10.91
C GLN A 45 -2.40 -1.53 12.33
N ALA A 46 -1.58 -2.37 12.99
CA ALA A 46 -1.06 -2.08 14.32
C ALA A 46 -0.17 -0.81 14.31
N ALA A 47 0.64 -0.60 13.28
CA ALA A 47 1.42 0.62 13.13
C ALA A 47 0.52 1.87 12.95
N ILE A 48 -0.56 1.76 12.17
CA ILE A 48 -1.56 2.81 12.00
C ILE A 48 -2.28 3.10 13.32
N ASP A 49 -2.66 2.07 14.08
CA ASP A 49 -3.34 2.23 15.36
C ASP A 49 -2.44 2.95 16.38
N ASN A 50 -1.16 2.59 16.42
CA ASN A 50 -0.16 3.29 17.23
C ASN A 50 0.00 4.76 16.81
N ALA A 51 0.04 5.05 15.50
CA ALA A 51 0.10 6.43 15.01
C ALA A 51 -1.18 7.21 15.34
N ASN A 52 -2.35 6.60 15.21
CA ASN A 52 -3.64 7.19 15.53
C ASN A 52 -3.81 7.47 17.03
N ALA A 53 -3.19 6.69 17.90
CA ALA A 53 -3.16 6.92 19.34
C ALA A 53 -2.37 8.20 19.72
N LEU A 54 -1.41 8.59 18.88
CA LEU A 54 -0.62 9.81 19.05
C LEU A 54 -1.26 11.04 18.40
N ALA A 55 -2.36 10.88 17.65
CA ALA A 55 -3.00 11.97 16.93
C ALA A 55 -3.71 12.93 17.89
N GLU A 56 -3.38 14.23 17.78
CA GLU A 56 -3.95 15.30 18.62
C GLU A 56 -5.47 15.45 18.48
N CYS A 57 -6.01 15.12 17.30
CA CYS A 57 -7.43 15.19 17.04
C CYS A 57 -7.89 14.16 16.00
N HIS A 58 -9.21 14.00 15.87
CA HIS A 58 -9.80 12.99 15.01
C HIS A 58 -9.46 13.18 13.51
N SER A 59 -9.32 14.42 13.04
CA SER A 59 -8.99 14.70 11.63
C SER A 59 -7.56 14.34 11.23
N PHE A 60 -6.66 14.11 12.19
CA PHE A 60 -5.31 13.61 11.91
C PHE A 60 -5.22 12.08 11.88
N ARG A 61 -6.31 11.37 12.18
CA ARG A 61 -6.31 9.91 12.19
C ARG A 61 -6.54 9.34 10.80
N ILE A 62 -5.80 8.29 10.48
CA ILE A 62 -6.03 7.45 9.31
C ILE A 62 -7.24 6.56 9.61
N GLN A 63 -8.37 6.83 8.95
CA GLN A 63 -9.63 6.11 9.17
C GLN A 63 -9.72 4.83 8.34
N LYS A 64 -9.34 4.89 7.06
CA LYS A 64 -9.41 3.80 6.10
C LYS A 64 -8.18 3.83 5.20
N TRP A 65 -7.67 2.66 4.84
CA TRP A 65 -6.53 2.49 3.95
C TRP A 65 -6.66 1.20 3.15
N ARG A 66 -5.96 1.13 2.01
CA ARG A 66 -5.90 -0.04 1.12
C ARG A 66 -4.53 -0.09 0.47
N PHE A 67 -4.09 -1.29 0.09
CA PHE A 67 -2.97 -1.44 -0.84
C PHE A 67 -3.41 -1.06 -2.26
N LEU A 68 -2.53 -0.38 -2.98
CA LEU A 68 -2.71 -0.19 -4.41
C LEU A 68 -2.27 -1.45 -5.14
N PRO A 69 -2.97 -1.85 -6.22
CA PRO A 69 -2.63 -3.03 -7.02
C PRO A 69 -1.33 -2.85 -7.83
N GLN A 70 -0.86 -1.62 -7.99
CA GLN A 70 0.34 -1.27 -8.73
C GLN A 70 0.96 0.01 -8.18
N GLU A 71 2.25 0.20 -8.41
CA GLU A 71 2.95 1.43 -8.03
C GLU A 71 2.47 2.64 -8.84
N LEU A 72 2.59 3.83 -8.24
CA LEU A 72 2.31 5.09 -8.93
C LEU A 72 3.36 5.32 -10.02
N SER A 73 2.94 5.76 -11.21
CA SER A 73 3.85 5.95 -12.34
C SER A 73 3.73 7.31 -13.01
N PHE A 74 4.81 7.72 -13.68
CA PHE A 74 4.82 8.91 -14.52
C PHE A 74 3.99 8.72 -15.79
N GLU A 75 4.03 7.52 -16.37
CA GLU A 75 3.33 7.18 -17.64
C GLU A 75 1.81 7.26 -17.49
N ARG A 76 1.27 6.86 -16.33
CA ARG A 76 -0.15 7.01 -16.01
C ARG A 76 -0.53 8.40 -15.51
N GLY A 77 0.43 9.33 -15.47
CA GLY A 77 0.20 10.71 -15.07
C GLY A 77 -0.05 10.91 -13.58
N GLU A 78 0.22 9.91 -12.75
CA GLU A 78 -0.05 9.95 -11.30
C GLU A 78 1.08 10.61 -10.50
N LEU A 79 2.27 10.68 -11.10
CA LEU A 79 3.42 11.41 -10.57
C LEU A 79 3.75 12.64 -11.42
N THR A 80 4.20 13.72 -10.78
CA THR A 80 4.90 14.83 -11.44
C THR A 80 6.31 14.39 -11.84
N PRO A 81 6.99 15.07 -12.78
CA PRO A 81 8.41 14.80 -13.08
C PRO A 81 9.33 14.86 -11.84
N SER A 82 8.91 15.58 -10.80
CA SER A 82 9.58 15.67 -9.49
C SER A 82 9.10 14.65 -8.46
N GLN A 83 8.46 13.55 -8.89
CA GLN A 83 7.96 12.44 -8.05
C GLN A 83 6.91 12.85 -6.99
N LYS A 84 6.18 13.95 -7.22
CA LYS A 84 5.06 14.32 -6.36
C LYS A 84 3.79 13.65 -6.85
N ILE A 85 2.93 13.24 -5.93
CA ILE A 85 1.62 12.67 -6.25
C ILE A 85 0.71 13.74 -6.86
N LYS A 86 0.11 13.44 -8.02
CA LYS A 86 -0.96 14.21 -8.65
C LYS A 86 -2.31 13.66 -8.20
N ARG A 87 -2.89 14.28 -7.17
CA ARG A 87 -4.13 13.82 -6.53
C ARG A 87 -5.26 13.56 -7.51
N GLU A 88 -5.55 14.52 -8.40
CA GLU A 88 -6.63 14.39 -9.38
C GLU A 88 -6.53 13.13 -10.26
N ALA A 89 -5.30 12.79 -10.69
CA ALA A 89 -5.07 11.59 -11.49
C ALA A 89 -5.20 10.31 -10.67
N VAL A 90 -4.69 10.30 -9.44
CA VAL A 90 -4.81 9.15 -8.52
C VAL A 90 -6.28 8.92 -8.13
N ASP A 91 -7.01 9.98 -7.80
CA ASP A 91 -8.42 9.93 -7.44
C ASP A 91 -9.26 9.38 -8.60
N LEU A 92 -8.95 9.78 -9.85
CA LEU A 92 -9.62 9.25 -11.03
C LEU A 92 -9.28 7.77 -11.26
N ASN A 93 -7.99 7.42 -11.28
CA ASN A 93 -7.51 6.07 -11.61
C ASN A 93 -7.91 5.03 -10.56
N TYR A 94 -8.02 5.43 -9.29
CA TYR A 94 -8.37 4.54 -8.16
C TYR A 94 -9.72 4.87 -7.54
N SER A 95 -10.57 5.62 -8.24
CA SER A 95 -11.94 5.95 -7.81
C SER A 95 -12.70 4.73 -7.31
N HIS A 96 -12.65 3.62 -8.06
CA HIS A 96 -13.27 2.35 -7.67
C HIS A 96 -12.80 1.80 -6.31
N LEU A 97 -11.52 1.94 -5.95
CA LEU A 97 -11.00 1.52 -4.65
C LEU A 97 -11.48 2.47 -3.54
N ILE A 98 -11.50 3.77 -3.82
CA ILE A 98 -11.99 4.80 -2.91
C ILE A 98 -13.47 4.58 -2.62
N ASP A 99 -14.28 4.41 -3.66
CA ASP A 99 -15.71 4.12 -3.57
C ASP A 99 -15.95 2.83 -2.79
N ALA A 100 -15.19 1.77 -3.05
CA ALA A 100 -15.28 0.52 -2.30
C ALA A 100 -14.90 0.67 -0.81
N MET A 101 -14.13 1.69 -0.42
CA MET A 101 -13.88 1.98 0.98
C MET A 101 -15.08 2.63 1.68
N TYR A 102 -15.90 3.41 0.97
CA TYR A 102 -16.96 4.23 1.57
C TYR A 102 -18.38 3.74 1.30
N ASN A 103 -18.59 2.88 0.31
CA ASN A 103 -19.90 2.29 -0.02
C ASN A 103 -20.26 1.08 0.87
N SER A 104 -19.78 1.06 2.12
CA SER A 104 -20.05 0.00 3.12
C SER A 104 -20.96 0.48 4.24
#